data_AF-M7TZV9-F1
#
_entry.id   AF-M7TZV9-F1
#
_cell.length_a   1.000
_cell.length_b   1.000
_cell.length_c   1.000
_cell.angle_alpha   90.00
_cell.angle_beta   90.00
_cell.angle_gamma   90.00
#
_symmetry.space_group_name_H-M   'P 1'
#
loop_
_entity.id
_entity.type
_entity.pdbx_description
1 polymer ?
#
loop_
_entity_poly.entity_id
_entity_poly.type
_entity_poly.pdbx_seq_one_letter_code
_entity_poly.pdbx_strand_id
1 'polypeptide(L)'
;MGGNNIAVNWTGKDTNLHHVWDSSIPEKLVGGYSISDAQDWANVLTSAIKNGIYQDQAKSWLSGMDISDPLTTALGWATDSNAFICTTVMPDGADALQGKELSGEYYDTSVPVIQLQVARAGYRLAAWLDMIVSGIKTEL
;
A
#
# COMPACT_ATOMS: atom_id res chain seq x y z
N MET A 1 12.26 -5.47 -12.97
CA MET A 1 11.77 -4.10 -13.23
C MET A 1 10.37 -3.89 -12.63
N GLY A 2 10.12 -4.22 -11.36
CA GLY A 2 8.90 -3.83 -10.60
C GLY A 2 7.51 -3.90 -11.27
N GLY A 3 7.29 -4.68 -12.34
CA GLY A 3 6.07 -4.64 -13.16
C GLY A 3 6.06 -3.60 -14.32
N ASN A 4 7.07 -2.74 -14.44
CA ASN A 4 7.15 -1.72 -15.50
C ASN A 4 7.23 -2.31 -16.93
N ASN A 5 7.72 -3.54 -17.07
CA ASN A 5 7.80 -4.24 -18.37
C ASN A 5 6.56 -5.07 -18.69
N ILE A 6 5.60 -5.16 -17.78
CA ILE A 6 4.36 -5.90 -17.99
C ILE A 6 3.38 -4.91 -18.59
N ALA A 7 3.26 -4.92 -19.92
CA ALA A 7 2.37 -4.01 -20.64
C ALA A 7 0.94 -4.49 -20.47
N VAL A 8 0.04 -3.57 -20.10
CA VAL A 8 -1.36 -3.86 -19.78
C VAL A 8 -2.23 -2.73 -20.33
N ASN A 9 -3.54 -2.93 -20.30
CA ASN A 9 -4.51 -1.91 -20.66
C ASN A 9 -5.30 -1.48 -19.42
N TRP A 10 -5.60 -0.20 -19.33
CA TRP A 10 -6.43 0.39 -18.29
C TRP A 10 -7.47 1.30 -18.92
N THR A 11 -8.74 0.91 -18.84
CA THR A 11 -9.87 1.67 -19.40
C THR A 11 -9.70 1.95 -20.91
N GLY A 12 -9.23 0.96 -21.66
CA GLY A 12 -8.94 1.09 -23.09
C GLY A 12 -7.60 1.75 -23.44
N LYS A 13 -6.78 2.18 -22.46
CA LYS A 13 -5.49 2.84 -22.71
C LYS A 13 -4.30 1.97 -22.31
N ASP A 14 -3.27 1.97 -23.17
CA ASP A 14 -2.03 1.24 -22.89
C ASP A 14 -1.25 1.88 -21.74
N THR A 15 -0.77 1.04 -20.83
CA THR A 15 0.07 1.40 -19.68
C THR A 15 0.89 0.18 -19.24
N ASN A 16 1.41 0.16 -18.02
CA ASN A 16 2.10 -0.97 -17.44
C ASN A 16 1.57 -1.31 -16.03
N LEU A 17 1.82 -2.54 -15.56
CA LEU A 17 1.33 -3.02 -14.28
C LEU A 17 1.77 -2.14 -13.11
N HIS A 18 3.01 -1.63 -13.13
CA HIS A 18 3.51 -0.76 -12.06
C HIS A 18 2.68 0.52 -11.94
N HIS A 19 2.44 1.19 -13.07
CA HIS A 19 1.60 2.39 -13.12
C HIS A 19 0.16 2.13 -12.67
N VAL A 20 -0.37 0.93 -12.96
CA VAL A 20 -1.71 0.55 -12.50
C VAL A 20 -1.80 0.51 -10.97
N TRP A 21 -0.77 -0.01 -10.29
CA TRP A 21 -0.71 -0.04 -8.82
C TRP A 21 -0.37 1.32 -8.20
N ASP A 22 0.54 2.08 -8.81
CA ASP A 22 0.97 3.38 -8.28
C ASP A 22 -0.14 4.43 -8.37
N SER A 23 -0.86 4.47 -9.49
CA SER A 23 -1.75 5.59 -9.84
C SER A 23 -3.15 5.13 -10.22
N SER A 24 -3.28 4.19 -11.15
CA SER A 24 -4.59 3.97 -11.78
C SER A 24 -5.64 3.37 -10.85
N ILE A 25 -5.28 2.39 -10.02
CA ILE A 25 -6.21 1.83 -9.01
C ILE A 25 -6.49 2.85 -7.90
N PRO A 26 -5.49 3.46 -7.24
CA PRO A 26 -5.75 4.45 -6.18
C PRO A 26 -6.61 5.63 -6.66
N GLU A 27 -6.29 6.23 -7.81
CA GLU A 27 -7.03 7.39 -8.33
C GLU A 27 -8.46 7.02 -8.74
N LYS A 28 -8.67 5.83 -9.33
CA LYS A 28 -10.03 5.34 -9.63
C LYS A 28 -10.84 5.10 -8.36
N LEU A 29 -10.21 4.52 -7.33
CA LEU A 29 -10.84 4.24 -6.03
C LEU A 29 -11.26 5.53 -5.32
N VAL A 30 -10.38 6.54 -5.31
CA VAL A 30 -10.62 7.82 -4.63
C VAL A 30 -11.53 8.73 -5.46
N GLY A 31 -11.50 8.60 -6.78
CA GLY A 31 -12.27 9.45 -7.71
C GLY A 31 -11.53 10.74 -8.09
N GLY A 32 -10.23 10.82 -7.84
CA GLY A 32 -9.40 12.00 -8.09
C GLY A 32 -7.95 11.82 -7.64
N TYR A 33 -7.13 12.86 -7.83
CA TYR A 33 -5.68 12.87 -7.56
C TYR A 33 -5.20 14.18 -6.89
N SER A 34 -6.12 15.05 -6.49
CA SER A 34 -5.78 16.30 -5.82
C SER A 34 -5.37 16.07 -4.36
N ILE A 35 -4.78 17.09 -3.73
CA ILE A 35 -4.46 17.05 -2.29
C ILE A 35 -5.74 16.89 -1.45
N SER A 36 -6.86 17.48 -1.85
CA SER A 36 -8.14 17.29 -1.16
C SER A 36 -8.63 15.85 -1.26
N ASP A 37 -8.50 15.22 -2.43
CA ASP A 37 -8.88 13.82 -2.63
C ASP A 37 -8.04 12.89 -1.74
N ALA A 38 -6.73 13.13 -1.68
CA ALA A 38 -5.82 12.40 -0.80
C ALA A 38 -6.14 12.60 0.69
N GLN A 39 -6.49 13.82 1.08
CA GLN A 39 -6.87 14.13 2.47
C GLN A 39 -8.16 13.42 2.87
N ASP A 40 -9.16 13.43 2.01
CA ASP A 40 -10.43 12.73 2.24
C ASP A 40 -10.22 11.21 2.36
N TRP A 41 -9.39 10.63 1.48
CA TRP A 41 -9.05 9.21 1.58
C TRP A 41 -8.29 8.87 2.86
N ALA A 42 -7.34 9.72 3.27
CA ALA A 42 -6.61 9.56 4.53
C ALA A 42 -7.55 9.59 5.75
N ASN A 43 -8.58 10.44 5.74
CA ASN A 43 -9.60 10.49 6.79
C ASN A 43 -10.42 9.19 6.85
N VAL A 44 -10.78 8.62 5.69
CA VAL A 44 -11.46 7.31 5.61
C VAL A 44 -10.59 6.20 6.19
N LEU A 45 -9.33 6.09 5.76
CA LEU A 45 -8.42 5.06 6.26
C LEU A 45 -8.13 5.22 7.76
N THR A 46 -7.99 6.46 8.24
CA THR A 46 -7.82 6.74 9.67
C THR A 46 -9.04 6.27 10.48
N SER A 47 -10.25 6.49 9.95
CA SER A 47 -11.48 6.02 10.60
C SER A 47 -11.56 4.49 10.60
N ALA A 48 -11.17 3.84 9.50
CA ALA A 48 -11.09 2.38 9.40
C ALA A 48 -10.07 1.77 10.39
N ILE A 49 -8.95 2.45 10.63
CA ILE A 49 -7.94 2.06 11.63
C ILE A 49 -8.48 2.23 13.06
N LYS A 50 -9.15 3.35 13.36
CA LYS A 50 -9.57 3.64 14.74
C LYS A 50 -10.79 2.83 15.18
N ASN A 51 -11.79 2.75 14.31
CA ASN A 51 -13.15 2.32 14.66
C ASN A 51 -13.76 1.35 13.63
N GLY A 52 -12.98 0.82 12.69
CA GLY A 52 -13.50 0.06 11.56
C GLY A 52 -12.75 -1.23 11.31
N ILE A 53 -12.74 -1.66 10.05
CA ILE A 53 -12.25 -2.97 9.61
C ILE A 53 -10.78 -3.27 9.97
N TYR A 54 -9.99 -2.25 10.31
CA TYR A 54 -8.58 -2.41 10.66
C TYR A 54 -8.30 -2.30 12.15
N GLN A 55 -9.30 -1.98 12.97
CA GLN A 55 -9.15 -1.73 14.40
C GLN A 55 -8.43 -2.87 15.14
N ASP A 56 -8.87 -4.11 14.92
CA ASP A 56 -8.35 -5.26 15.66
C ASP A 56 -6.95 -5.70 15.20
N GLN A 57 -6.56 -5.32 13.97
CA GLN A 57 -5.26 -5.69 13.40
C GLN A 57 -4.22 -4.56 13.45
N ALA A 58 -4.62 -3.29 13.63
CA ALA A 58 -3.71 -2.15 13.50
C ALA A 58 -2.49 -2.26 14.43
N LYS A 59 -2.69 -2.69 15.68
CA LYS A 59 -1.59 -2.85 16.65
C LYS A 59 -0.55 -3.88 16.21
N SER A 60 -0.96 -4.97 15.54
CA SER A 60 -0.02 -6.01 15.12
C SER A 60 0.88 -5.54 13.98
N TRP A 61 0.48 -4.51 13.23
CA TRP A 61 1.30 -3.93 12.14
C TRP A 61 2.60 -3.29 12.61
N LEU A 62 2.71 -2.99 13.91
CA LEU A 62 3.90 -2.43 14.57
C LEU A 62 4.79 -3.50 15.21
N SER A 63 4.40 -4.77 15.15
CA SER A 63 5.16 -5.87 15.74
C SER A 63 6.57 -5.94 15.16
N GLY A 64 7.58 -6.05 16.02
CA GLY A 64 8.99 -6.14 15.62
C GLY A 64 9.64 -4.82 15.18
N MET A 65 8.95 -3.68 15.36
CA MET A 65 9.53 -2.36 15.09
C MET A 65 10.58 -2.01 16.16
N ASP A 66 11.78 -1.63 15.71
CA ASP A 66 12.89 -1.23 16.55
C ASP A 66 13.66 -0.06 15.89
N ILE A 67 13.70 1.09 16.57
CA ILE A 67 14.38 2.29 16.08
C ILE A 67 15.91 2.14 16.08
N SER A 68 16.43 1.24 16.91
CA SER A 68 17.86 0.90 16.94
C SER A 68 18.27 -0.09 15.85
N ASP A 69 17.31 -0.80 15.25
CA ASP A 69 17.50 -1.69 14.10
C ASP A 69 16.54 -1.35 12.94
N PRO A 70 16.81 -0.22 12.23
CA PRO A 70 15.99 0.21 11.11
C PRO A 70 16.01 -0.77 9.93
N LEU A 71 17.08 -1.55 9.78
CA LEU A 71 17.21 -2.50 8.68
C LEU A 71 16.23 -3.68 8.86
N THR A 72 16.24 -4.31 10.03
CA THR A 72 15.31 -5.40 10.33
C THR A 72 13.87 -4.91 10.30
N THR A 73 13.60 -3.72 10.84
CA THR A 73 12.27 -3.09 10.78
C THR A 73 11.79 -2.91 9.34
N ALA A 74 12.60 -2.28 8.48
CA ALA A 74 12.24 -2.03 7.09
C ALA A 74 12.08 -3.33 6.28
N LEU A 75 12.93 -4.34 6.53
CA LEU A 75 12.82 -5.66 5.90
C LEU A 75 11.54 -6.39 6.29
N GLY A 76 11.06 -6.24 7.52
CA GLY A 76 9.75 -6.75 7.93
C GLY A 76 8.62 -6.14 7.10
N TRP A 77 8.60 -4.80 6.96
CA TRP A 77 7.59 -4.11 6.15
C TRP A 77 7.66 -4.49 4.66
N ALA A 78 8.88 -4.65 4.14
CA ALA A 78 9.11 -5.07 2.76
C ALA A 78 8.62 -6.51 2.53
N THR A 79 8.89 -7.42 3.48
CA THR A 79 8.45 -8.82 3.41
C THR A 79 6.93 -8.93 3.43
N ASP A 80 6.27 -8.21 4.33
CA ASP A 80 4.80 -8.14 4.39
C ASP A 80 4.18 -7.66 3.07
N SER A 81 4.79 -6.65 2.46
CA SER A 81 4.29 -6.08 1.21
C SER A 81 4.56 -7.00 0.02
N ASN A 82 5.74 -7.64 -0.01
CA ASN A 82 6.13 -8.57 -1.06
C ASN A 82 5.26 -9.82 -1.11
N ALA A 83 4.69 -10.27 0.02
CA ALA A 83 3.77 -11.40 0.04
C ALA A 83 2.56 -11.20 -0.90
N PHE A 84 2.07 -9.96 -1.05
CA PHE A 84 0.96 -9.64 -1.94
C PHE A 84 1.30 -9.76 -3.43
N ILE A 85 2.58 -9.80 -3.80
CA ILE A 85 2.98 -10.05 -5.19
C ILE A 85 2.39 -11.39 -5.66
N CYS A 86 2.59 -12.44 -4.86
CA CYS A 86 2.19 -13.80 -5.22
C CYS A 86 0.72 -14.11 -4.94
N THR A 87 0.05 -13.35 -4.08
CA THR A 87 -1.36 -13.62 -3.73
C THR A 87 -2.36 -12.73 -4.44
N THR A 88 -1.94 -11.58 -4.95
CA THR A 88 -2.86 -10.56 -5.47
C THR A 88 -2.36 -9.92 -6.76
N VAL A 89 -1.10 -9.46 -6.78
CA VAL A 89 -0.59 -8.71 -7.95
C VAL A 89 -0.47 -9.59 -9.18
N MET A 90 0.08 -10.79 -9.04
CA MET A 90 0.34 -11.70 -10.15
C MET A 90 0.32 -13.17 -9.66
N PRO A 91 -0.82 -13.66 -9.13
CA PRO A 91 -0.92 -15.02 -8.61
C PRO A 91 -0.66 -16.09 -9.66
N ASP A 92 -1.03 -15.81 -10.92
CA ASP A 92 -0.80 -16.70 -12.07
C ASP A 92 0.46 -16.32 -12.87
N GLY A 93 1.33 -15.49 -12.30
CA GLY A 93 2.56 -15.01 -12.93
C GLY A 93 2.36 -13.79 -13.85
N ALA A 94 3.48 -13.21 -14.28
CA ALA A 94 3.51 -11.96 -15.03
C ALA A 94 2.94 -12.11 -16.45
N ASP A 95 3.20 -13.25 -17.11
CA ASP A 95 2.77 -13.51 -18.48
C ASP A 95 1.24 -13.53 -18.60
N ALA A 96 0.53 -13.94 -17.55
CA ALA A 96 -0.93 -13.95 -17.51
C ALA A 96 -1.56 -12.56 -17.62
N LEU A 97 -0.80 -11.51 -17.26
CA LEU A 97 -1.26 -10.12 -17.26
C LEU A 97 -0.94 -9.37 -18.56
N GLN A 98 -0.06 -9.91 -19.40
CA GLN A 98 0.40 -9.20 -20.59
C GLN A 98 -0.76 -8.88 -21.55
N GLY A 99 -0.92 -7.61 -21.89
CA GLY A 99 -1.96 -7.08 -22.76
C GLY A 99 -3.39 -7.14 -22.18
N LYS A 100 -3.56 -7.47 -20.90
CA LYS A 100 -4.88 -7.57 -20.27
C LYS A 100 -5.43 -6.20 -19.87
N GLU A 101 -6.75 -6.07 -19.93
CA GLU A 101 -7.49 -4.96 -19.32
C GLU A 101 -7.61 -5.21 -17.81
N LEU A 102 -7.11 -4.29 -17.00
CA LEU A 102 -7.02 -4.43 -15.54
C LEU A 102 -8.05 -3.60 -14.76
N SER A 103 -8.84 -2.76 -15.41
CA SER A 103 -9.82 -1.88 -14.73
C SER A 103 -11.12 -2.59 -14.29
N GLY A 104 -11.28 -3.89 -14.57
CA GLY A 104 -12.41 -4.72 -14.15
C GLY A 104 -12.14 -5.56 -12.89
N GLU A 105 -12.28 -6.88 -13.00
CA GLU A 105 -12.12 -7.83 -11.86
C GLU A 105 -10.76 -7.72 -11.16
N TYR A 106 -9.69 -7.45 -11.92
CA TYR A 106 -8.36 -7.21 -11.37
C TYR A 106 -8.34 -6.02 -10.40
N TYR A 107 -9.01 -4.91 -10.77
CA TYR A 107 -9.19 -3.74 -9.91
C TYR A 107 -9.97 -4.11 -8.65
N ASP A 108 -11.11 -4.79 -8.78
CA ASP A 108 -11.96 -5.16 -7.64
C ASP A 108 -11.21 -6.03 -6.63
N THR A 109 -10.37 -6.94 -7.12
CA THR A 109 -9.52 -7.81 -6.29
C THR A 109 -8.34 -7.07 -5.65
N SER A 110 -7.81 -6.04 -6.32
CA SER A 110 -6.63 -5.29 -5.86
C SER A 110 -6.96 -4.18 -4.86
N VAL A 111 -8.15 -3.60 -4.91
CA VAL A 111 -8.58 -2.48 -4.06
C VAL A 111 -8.39 -2.75 -2.56
N PRO A 112 -8.84 -3.89 -2.00
CA PRO A 112 -8.65 -4.16 -0.57
C PRO A 112 -7.18 -4.19 -0.15
N VAL A 113 -6.30 -4.70 -1.02
CA VAL A 113 -4.85 -4.76 -0.75
C VAL A 113 -4.23 -3.36 -0.80
N ILE A 114 -4.59 -2.54 -1.78
CA ILE A 114 -4.11 -1.14 -1.86
C ILE A 114 -4.54 -0.35 -0.62
N GLN A 115 -5.80 -0.44 -0.22
CA GLN A 115 -6.29 0.25 0.98
C GLN A 115 -5.56 -0.21 2.24
N LEU A 116 -5.33 -1.52 2.40
CA LEU A 116 -4.60 -2.08 3.54
C LEU A 116 -3.15 -1.59 3.57
N GLN A 117 -2.47 -1.60 2.42
CA GLN A 117 -1.06 -1.22 2.33
C GLN A 117 -0.85 0.28 2.59
N VAL A 118 -1.74 1.15 2.09
CA VAL A 118 -1.69 2.58 2.38
C VAL A 118 -2.00 2.86 3.86
N ALA A 119 -3.00 2.17 4.44
CA ALA A 119 -3.30 2.28 5.86
C ALA A 119 -2.12 1.85 6.75
N ARG A 120 -1.48 0.72 6.43
CA ARG A 120 -0.27 0.23 7.11
C ARG A 120 0.89 1.22 7.00
N ALA A 121 1.14 1.74 5.81
CA ALA A 121 2.22 2.70 5.58
C ALA A 121 2.05 3.96 6.45
N GLY A 122 0.84 4.55 6.46
CA GLY A 122 0.54 5.70 7.31
C GLY A 122 0.67 5.40 8.81
N TYR A 123 0.14 4.26 9.27
CA TYR A 123 0.20 3.86 10.68
C TYR A 123 1.62 3.59 11.15
N ARG A 124 2.44 2.91 10.33
CA ARG A 124 3.86 2.64 10.61
C ARG A 124 4.69 3.91 10.61
N LEU A 125 4.46 4.81 9.65
CA LEU A 125 5.16 6.09 9.60
C LEU A 125 4.92 6.91 10.88
N ALA A 126 3.67 6.99 11.37
CA ALA A 126 3.36 7.70 12.60
C ALA A 126 4.12 7.11 13.80
N ALA A 127 4.06 5.79 13.99
CA ALA A 127 4.77 5.11 15.08
C ALA A 127 6.30 5.30 14.99
N TRP A 128 6.85 5.22 13.78
CA TRP A 128 8.28 5.42 13.55
C TRP A 128 8.73 6.84 13.91
N LEU A 129 7.96 7.86 13.53
CA LEU A 129 8.21 9.25 13.90
C LEU A 129 8.13 9.46 15.42
N ASP A 130 7.18 8.84 16.10
CA ASP A 130 7.09 8.87 17.56
C ASP A 130 8.34 8.29 18.23
N MET A 131 8.88 7.19 17.69
CA MET A 131 10.12 6.58 18.19
C MET A 131 11.34 7.49 17.95
N ILE A 132 11.46 8.11 16.78
CA ILE A 132 12.52 9.09 16.49
C ILE A 132 12.50 10.22 17.52
N VAL A 133 11.34 10.85 17.72
CA VAL A 133 11.21 11.99 18.64
C VAL A 133 11.43 11.56 20.10
N SER A 134 11.01 10.36 20.48
CA SER A 134 11.23 9.82 21.82
C SER A 134 12.69 9.47 22.09
N GLY A 135 13.40 8.92 21.10
CA GLY A 135 14.82 8.60 21.19
C GLY A 135 15.72 9.84 21.26
N ILE A 136 15.33 10.94 20.60
CA ILE A 136 16.04 12.23 20.67
C ILE A 136 16.02 12.84 22.08
N LYS A 137 15.01 12.52 22.91
CA LYS A 137 14.92 13.06 24.29
C LYS A 137 15.97 12.48 25.25
N THR A 138 16.75 11.49 24.85
CA THR A 138 17.74 10.82 25.71
C THR A 138 19.13 11.46 25.67
N GLU A 139 19.35 12.51 24.86
CA GLU A 139 20.66 13.17 24.68
C GLU A 139 20.70 14.68 25.05
N LEU A 140 19.73 15.18 25.84
CA LEU A 140 19.74 16.55 26.41
C LEU A 140 19.61 16.50 27.93
#